data_AF-A0A9D4Q8H3-F1
#
_entry.id   AF-A0A9D4Q8H3-F1
#
_cell.length_a   1.000
_cell.length_b   1.000
_cell.length_c   1.000
_cell.angle_alpha   90.00
_cell.angle_beta   90.00
_cell.angle_gamma   90.00
#
_symmetry.space_group_name_H-M   'P 1'
#
loop_
_entity.id
_entity.type
_entity.pdbx_description
1 polymer ?
#
loop_
_entity_poly.entity_id
_entity_poly.type
_entity_poly.pdbx_seq_one_letter_code
_entity_poly.pdbx_strand_id
1 'polypeptide(L)'
;MFRIIPANPAQGRRNLLRTLRLEPSGTMRNEEAWSPVPIKVAVHMQFKPLSRNMNPQRYPGRRNARADYYIRWYRNRDDVFYVDAAVGPLEGTATAAAMTEDGRINISASIKTARPDVAEGVALALAVAHAAADSTITEICTDSQSAYRYFRQGIASNTVSRILRNIPSLPHPVNITWLPGHECIPGNERVNTHVRGLSIRTLEDHSTKPVTKPEEGICTYHQITSYYRNGRRDLPAPHYSLTPNQSSVWRQLQTKTFIFPYLAHLFYPGLHHPHCTTCGAPRADLFRCLWSCPKPLMVDPIPNPSFSSCEAALRASGSDDQLRLVNRACLEMSARGLPDV
;
A
#
# COMPACT_ATOMS: atom_id res chain seq x y z
N MET A 1 -4.17 44.47 -4.28
CA MET A 1 -4.63 43.29 -5.06
C MET A 1 -4.33 42.05 -4.23
N PHE A 2 -5.31 41.56 -3.45
CA PHE A 2 -5.11 40.41 -2.55
C PHE A 2 -5.11 39.12 -3.36
N ARG A 3 -3.95 38.47 -3.46
CA ARG A 3 -3.81 37.17 -4.10
C ARG A 3 -4.24 36.11 -3.10
N ILE A 4 -5.44 35.54 -3.28
CA ILE A 4 -5.87 34.36 -2.53
C ILE A 4 -4.96 33.21 -2.96
N ILE A 5 -4.01 32.84 -2.10
CA ILE A 5 -3.22 31.63 -2.27
C ILE A 5 -4.17 30.46 -1.93
N PRO A 6 -4.50 29.57 -2.87
CA PRO A 6 -5.37 28.44 -2.56
C PRO A 6 -4.70 27.59 -1.47
N ALA A 7 -5.42 27.37 -0.37
CA ALA A 7 -4.97 26.49 0.71
C ALA A 7 -4.58 25.14 0.11
N ASN A 8 -3.33 24.72 0.33
CA ASN A 8 -2.82 23.45 -0.21
C ASN A 8 -3.74 22.31 0.30
N PRO A 9 -4.47 21.60 -0.58
CA PRO A 9 -5.43 20.58 -0.16
C PRO A 9 -4.75 19.41 0.58
N ALA A 10 -3.43 19.24 0.43
CA ALA A 10 -2.65 18.31 1.23
C ALA A 10 -2.55 18.73 2.71
N GLN A 11 -2.52 20.03 3.01
CA GLN A 11 -2.46 20.58 4.37
C GLN A 11 -3.78 20.33 5.12
N GLY A 12 -4.92 20.59 4.48
CA GLY A 12 -6.25 20.35 5.08
C GLY A 12 -6.50 18.88 5.42
N ARG A 13 -6.05 17.97 4.55
CA ARG A 13 -6.17 16.51 4.78
C ARG A 13 -5.30 16.00 5.93
N ARG A 14 -4.10 16.59 6.13
CA ARG A 14 -3.22 16.26 7.26
C ARG A 14 -3.76 16.78 8.59
N ASN A 15 -4.31 17.99 8.60
CA ASN A 15 -4.96 18.53 9.79
C ASN A 15 -6.13 17.65 10.26
N LEU A 16 -6.94 17.13 9.33
CA LEU A 16 -8.02 16.18 9.66
C LEU A 16 -7.48 14.89 10.30
N LEU A 17 -6.40 14.29 9.77
CA LEU A 17 -5.79 13.09 10.33
C LEU A 17 -5.26 13.32 11.75
N ARG A 18 -4.64 14.48 11.98
CA ARG A 18 -4.15 14.90 13.30
C ARG A 18 -5.28 15.10 14.30
N THR A 19 -6.37 15.75 13.89
CA THR A 19 -7.59 15.89 14.71
C THR A 19 -8.21 14.54 15.06
N LEU A 20 -8.20 13.59 14.12
CA LEU A 20 -8.71 12.24 14.32
C LEU A 20 -7.72 11.31 15.05
N ARG A 21 -6.54 11.81 15.47
CA ARG A 21 -5.45 11.04 16.10
C ARG A 21 -5.01 9.82 15.27
N LEU A 22 -5.11 9.93 13.94
CA LEU A 22 -4.72 8.90 12.98
C LEU A 22 -3.33 9.22 12.40
N GLU A 23 -2.31 9.12 13.24
CA GLU A 23 -0.91 9.37 12.87
C GLU A 23 -0.19 8.01 12.67
N PRO A 24 0.12 7.59 11.42
CA PRO A 24 1.00 6.44 11.22
C PRO A 24 2.42 6.76 11.70
N SER A 25 3.14 5.76 12.19
CA SER A 25 4.55 5.82 12.56
C SER A 25 5.37 6.50 11.45
N GLY A 26 6.06 7.59 11.79
CA GLY A 26 6.93 8.33 10.86
C GLY A 26 6.67 9.84 10.75
N THR A 27 5.66 10.39 11.44
CA THR A 27 5.45 11.85 11.46
C THR A 27 6.46 12.56 12.37
N MET A 28 7.55 12.97 11.72
CA MET A 28 8.46 14.08 12.01
C MET A 28 8.62 14.51 13.47
N ARG A 29 9.73 14.08 14.09
CA ARG A 29 10.42 14.89 15.09
C ARG A 29 11.90 14.97 14.72
N ASN A 30 12.33 16.21 14.46
CA ASN A 30 13.67 16.76 14.24
C ASN A 30 13.77 17.52 12.89
N GLU A 31 14.01 18.82 13.03
CA GLU A 31 13.85 19.90 12.05
C GLU A 31 14.94 19.87 10.96
N GLU A 32 14.85 18.92 10.02
CA GLU A 32 15.56 19.11 8.75
C GLU A 32 14.73 20.04 7.87
N ALA A 33 15.26 21.25 7.62
CA ALA A 33 14.62 22.21 6.73
C ALA A 33 14.61 21.68 5.30
N TRP A 34 13.44 21.77 4.66
CA TRP A 34 13.23 21.39 3.27
C TRP A 34 13.30 22.64 2.40
N SER A 35 14.08 22.59 1.32
CA SER A 35 14.25 23.70 0.39
C SER A 35 13.98 23.26 -1.05
N PRO A 36 13.65 24.20 -1.95
CA PRO A 36 13.45 23.87 -3.36
C PRO A 36 14.70 23.24 -3.98
N VAL A 37 14.49 22.23 -4.82
CA VAL A 37 15.53 21.67 -5.68
C VAL A 37 15.99 22.74 -6.67
N PRO A 38 17.31 22.91 -6.90
CA PRO A 38 17.81 23.89 -7.87
C PRO A 38 17.21 23.68 -9.27
N ILE A 39 16.69 24.76 -9.86
CA ILE A 39 15.98 24.74 -11.16
C ILE A 39 16.84 24.12 -12.25
N LYS A 40 18.14 24.41 -12.29
CA LYS A 40 19.11 23.87 -13.27
C LYS A 40 19.12 22.33 -13.34
N VAL A 41 18.82 21.67 -12.22
CA VAL A 41 18.73 20.20 -12.14
C VAL A 41 17.27 19.77 -12.33
N ALA A 42 16.32 20.46 -11.68
CA ALA A 42 14.90 20.10 -11.68
C ALA A 42 14.30 19.97 -13.08
N VAL A 43 14.64 20.88 -14.00
CA VAL A 43 14.06 20.90 -15.36
C VAL A 43 14.47 19.69 -16.22
N HIS A 44 15.57 19.02 -15.87
CA HIS A 44 16.08 17.86 -16.59
C HIS A 44 15.65 16.52 -15.94
N MET A 45 15.04 16.54 -14.77
CA MET A 45 14.54 15.33 -14.10
C MET A 45 13.11 15.01 -14.54
N GLN A 46 12.92 13.85 -15.19
CA GLN A 46 11.62 13.38 -15.65
C GLN A 46 11.13 12.23 -14.78
N PHE A 47 9.93 12.33 -14.23
CA PHE A 47 9.43 11.33 -13.26
C PHE A 47 8.39 10.42 -13.91
N LYS A 48 8.70 9.12 -14.04
CA LYS A 48 7.72 8.14 -14.54
C LYS A 48 6.58 7.96 -13.55
N PRO A 49 5.31 7.82 -13.98
CA PRO A 49 4.17 7.77 -13.06
C PRO A 49 4.31 6.70 -11.97
N LEU A 50 4.02 7.08 -10.72
CA LEU A 50 3.96 6.13 -9.61
C LEU A 50 2.88 5.07 -9.84
N SER A 51 3.28 3.81 -9.74
CA SER A 51 2.36 2.67 -9.76
C SER A 51 1.36 2.77 -8.59
N ARG A 52 0.07 2.59 -8.90
CA ARG A 52 -1.02 2.60 -7.91
C ARG A 52 -1.24 1.21 -7.34
N ASN A 53 -1.76 1.13 -6.11
CA ASN A 53 -2.10 -0.12 -5.43
C ASN A 53 -0.91 -1.10 -5.31
N MET A 54 0.18 -0.61 -4.71
CA MET A 54 1.46 -1.33 -4.59
C MET A 54 1.84 -1.65 -3.13
N ASN A 55 0.88 -1.75 -2.21
CA ASN A 55 1.19 -2.16 -0.83
C ASN A 55 1.66 -3.65 -0.78
N PRO A 56 2.76 -3.98 -0.07
CA PRO A 56 3.37 -5.31 -0.08
C PRO A 56 2.46 -6.43 0.38
N GLN A 57 1.70 -6.21 1.46
CA GLN A 57 0.83 -7.25 2.00
C GLN A 57 -0.47 -7.40 1.20
N ARG A 58 -0.97 -6.30 0.61
CA ARG A 58 -2.31 -6.26 -0.01
C ARG A 58 -2.32 -6.54 -1.49
N TYR A 59 -1.25 -6.18 -2.19
CA TYR A 59 -1.17 -6.32 -3.64
C TYR A 59 0.10 -7.05 -4.09
N PRO A 60 0.45 -8.20 -3.48
CA PRO A 60 1.69 -8.91 -3.80
C PRO A 60 1.74 -9.30 -5.28
N GLY A 61 0.66 -9.84 -5.84
CA GLY A 61 0.61 -10.19 -7.27
C GLY A 61 0.82 -8.99 -8.21
N ARG A 62 0.38 -7.79 -7.83
CA ARG A 62 0.63 -6.56 -8.62
C ARG A 62 2.08 -6.10 -8.48
N ARG A 63 2.66 -6.25 -7.29
CA ARG A 63 4.07 -5.92 -7.06
C ARG A 63 4.98 -6.86 -7.84
N ASN A 64 4.74 -8.17 -7.76
CA ASN A 64 5.45 -9.19 -8.54
C ASN A 64 5.38 -8.91 -10.04
N ALA A 65 4.17 -8.72 -10.59
CA ALA A 65 4.02 -8.44 -12.02
C ALA A 65 4.74 -7.14 -12.45
N ARG A 66 4.81 -6.15 -11.56
CA ARG A 66 5.53 -4.90 -11.82
C ARG A 66 7.05 -5.09 -11.73
N ALA A 67 7.53 -5.89 -10.79
CA ALA A 67 8.94 -6.26 -10.69
C ALA A 67 9.38 -7.03 -11.94
N ASP A 68 8.61 -8.03 -12.37
CA ASP A 68 8.84 -8.78 -13.62
C ASP A 68 8.94 -7.85 -14.84
N TYR A 69 8.06 -6.85 -14.93
CA TYR A 69 8.14 -5.84 -15.97
C TYR A 69 9.47 -5.09 -15.93
N TYR A 70 9.91 -4.60 -14.76
CA TYR A 70 11.17 -3.85 -14.65
C TYR A 70 12.39 -4.72 -14.90
N ILE A 71 12.39 -5.97 -14.42
CA ILE A 71 13.44 -6.95 -14.70
C ILE A 71 13.60 -7.14 -16.21
N ARG A 72 12.49 -7.28 -16.95
CA ARG A 72 12.54 -7.42 -18.42
C ARG A 72 12.94 -6.13 -19.11
N TRP A 73 12.45 -4.98 -18.63
CA TRP A 73 12.61 -3.68 -19.28
C TRP A 73 14.02 -3.09 -19.12
N TYR A 74 14.66 -3.33 -17.97
CA TYR A 74 16.01 -2.83 -17.68
C TYR A 74 17.12 -3.87 -17.85
N ARG A 75 16.77 -5.09 -18.27
CA ARG A 75 17.75 -6.15 -18.54
C ARG A 75 18.81 -5.67 -19.54
N ASN A 76 20.08 -5.89 -19.22
CA ASN A 76 21.23 -5.61 -20.08
C ASN A 76 21.33 -4.13 -20.50
N ARG A 77 20.82 -3.22 -19.67
CA ARG A 77 20.94 -1.77 -19.89
C ARG A 77 21.99 -1.19 -18.96
N ASP A 78 23.08 -0.71 -19.56
CA ASP A 78 24.19 -0.09 -18.83
C ASP A 78 23.91 1.39 -18.49
N ASP A 79 22.86 1.98 -19.08
CA ASP A 79 22.43 3.35 -18.84
C ASP A 79 21.45 3.52 -17.67
N VAL A 80 21.29 2.47 -16.85
CA VAL A 80 20.37 2.42 -15.71
C VAL A 80 21.14 2.36 -14.39
N PHE A 81 20.92 3.36 -13.54
CA PHE A 81 21.41 3.37 -12.17
C PHE A 81 20.35 2.90 -11.18
N TYR A 82 20.75 2.07 -10.23
CA TYR A 82 19.97 1.70 -9.07
C TYR A 82 20.55 2.39 -7.83
N VAL A 83 19.67 2.97 -7.01
CA VAL A 83 20.08 3.70 -5.81
C VAL A 83 19.42 3.12 -4.57
N ASP A 84 20.19 3.03 -3.47
CA ASP A 84 19.66 2.71 -2.16
C ASP A 84 20.48 3.38 -1.05
N ALA A 85 19.92 3.41 0.15
CA ALA A 85 20.56 3.90 1.35
C ALA A 85 20.26 2.98 2.54
N ALA A 86 21.24 2.84 3.43
CA ALA A 86 21.07 2.13 4.69
C ALA A 86 21.56 2.98 5.85
N VAL A 87 20.73 3.11 6.88
CA VAL A 87 21.16 3.63 8.18
C VAL A 87 22.21 2.67 8.74
N GLY A 88 23.34 3.23 9.12
CA GLY A 88 24.49 2.50 9.61
C GLY A 88 24.29 2.00 11.04
N PRO A 89 25.15 1.08 11.48
CA PRO A 89 25.08 0.54 12.83
C PRO A 89 25.56 1.56 13.89
N LEU A 90 26.40 2.53 13.49
CA LEU A 90 26.74 3.68 14.32
C LEU A 90 25.57 4.66 14.36
N GLU A 91 25.16 5.05 15.57
CA GLU A 91 24.04 5.95 15.79
C GLU A 91 24.22 7.26 15.01
N GLY A 92 23.17 7.67 14.30
CA GLY A 92 23.20 8.91 13.52
C GLY A 92 24.06 8.85 12.26
N THR A 93 24.42 7.67 11.76
CA THR A 93 25.12 7.51 10.48
C THR A 93 24.28 6.77 9.46
N ALA A 94 24.48 7.07 8.18
CA ALA A 94 23.91 6.31 7.08
C ALA A 94 24.90 6.26 5.91
N THR A 95 24.69 5.28 5.05
CA THR A 95 25.42 5.08 3.80
C THR A 95 24.44 5.15 2.64
N ALA A 96 24.88 5.69 1.52
CA ALA A 96 24.11 5.84 0.30
C ALA A 96 24.98 5.48 -0.89
N ALA A 97 24.42 4.81 -1.89
CA ALA A 97 25.15 4.49 -3.11
C ALA A 97 24.24 4.49 -4.34
N ALA A 98 24.89 4.65 -5.50
CA ALA A 98 24.31 4.41 -6.81
C ALA A 98 25.25 3.51 -7.62
N MET A 99 24.66 2.55 -8.32
CA MET A 99 25.41 1.58 -9.13
C MET A 99 24.62 1.12 -10.35
N THR A 100 25.34 0.71 -11.38
CA THR A 100 24.81 -0.06 -12.52
C THR A 100 24.52 -1.51 -12.15
N GLU A 101 23.75 -2.21 -12.99
CA GLU A 101 23.43 -3.63 -12.75
C GLU A 101 24.68 -4.53 -12.73
N ASP A 102 25.74 -4.17 -13.47
CA ASP A 102 27.01 -4.91 -13.56
C ASP A 102 27.74 -5.10 -12.21
N GLY A 103 27.35 -4.36 -11.17
CA GLY A 103 27.87 -4.52 -9.81
C GLY A 103 28.98 -3.54 -9.43
N ARG A 104 29.38 -2.63 -10.32
CA ARG A 104 30.40 -1.62 -10.01
C ARG A 104 29.78 -0.48 -9.21
N ILE A 105 30.39 -0.11 -8.08
CA ILE A 105 29.99 1.12 -7.38
C ILE A 105 30.47 2.29 -8.23
N ASN A 106 29.54 3.06 -8.76
CA ASN A 106 29.87 4.30 -9.47
C ASN A 106 30.06 5.46 -8.49
N ILE A 107 29.22 5.53 -7.46
CA ILE A 107 29.30 6.59 -6.45
C ILE A 107 28.70 6.12 -5.12
N SER A 108 29.33 6.49 -4.01
CA SER A 108 28.81 6.24 -2.66
C SER A 108 29.21 7.35 -1.69
N ALA A 109 28.47 7.49 -0.59
CA ALA A 109 28.80 8.43 0.48
C ALA A 109 28.40 7.89 1.85
N SER A 110 29.16 8.28 2.87
CA SER A 110 28.75 8.19 4.28
C SER A 110 28.25 9.55 4.74
N ILE A 111 27.12 9.56 5.44
CA ILE A 111 26.45 10.78 5.89
C ILE A 111 26.06 10.68 7.36
N LYS A 112 26.08 11.81 8.06
CA LYS A 112 25.60 11.91 9.45
C LYS A 112 24.10 12.14 9.45
N THR A 113 23.32 11.07 9.43
CA THR A 113 21.88 11.11 9.66
C THR A 113 21.36 9.79 10.21
N ALA A 114 20.37 9.85 11.11
CA ALA A 114 19.57 8.69 11.51
C ALA A 114 18.29 8.54 10.66
N ARG A 115 18.07 9.46 9.71
CA ARG A 115 16.83 9.58 8.95
C ARG A 115 16.93 8.81 7.62
N PRO A 116 16.16 7.72 7.44
CA PRO A 116 16.17 6.96 6.20
C PRO A 116 15.73 7.77 4.99
N ASP A 117 14.72 8.64 5.14
CA ASP A 117 14.20 9.47 4.05
C ASP A 117 15.25 10.46 3.49
N VAL A 118 16.12 10.94 4.38
CA VAL A 118 17.25 11.82 4.01
C VAL A 118 18.35 11.02 3.35
N ALA A 119 18.68 9.85 3.89
CA ALA A 119 19.70 8.97 3.32
C ALA A 119 19.32 8.48 1.91
N GLU A 120 18.06 8.06 1.73
CA GLU A 120 17.50 7.69 0.42
C GLU A 120 17.52 8.87 -0.55
N GLY A 121 17.20 10.08 -0.09
CA GLY A 121 17.32 11.31 -0.87
C GLY A 121 18.75 11.63 -1.29
N VAL A 122 19.74 11.35 -0.44
CA VAL A 122 21.17 11.49 -0.76
C VAL A 122 21.58 10.48 -1.84
N ALA A 123 21.15 9.21 -1.74
CA ALA A 123 21.43 8.20 -2.77
C ALA A 123 20.93 8.65 -4.15
N LEU A 124 19.70 9.18 -4.21
CA LEU A 124 19.14 9.75 -5.43
C LEU A 124 19.92 10.97 -5.93
N ALA A 125 20.35 11.87 -5.03
CA ALA A 125 21.16 13.03 -5.40
C ALA A 125 22.55 12.67 -5.95
N LEU A 126 23.18 11.62 -5.40
CA LEU A 126 24.47 11.12 -5.88
C LEU A 126 24.33 10.56 -7.29
N ALA A 127 23.27 9.80 -7.58
CA ALA A 127 23.00 9.32 -8.93
C ALA A 127 22.78 10.47 -9.93
N VAL A 128 22.04 11.50 -9.54
CA VAL A 128 21.85 12.70 -10.37
C VAL A 128 23.18 13.43 -10.59
N ALA A 129 24.04 13.51 -9.57
CA ALA A 129 25.37 14.11 -9.70
C ALA A 129 26.25 13.31 -10.67
N HIS A 130 26.19 11.98 -10.60
CA HIS A 130 26.92 11.12 -11.52
C HIS A 130 26.39 11.25 -12.96
N ALA A 131 25.07 11.28 -13.17
CA ALA A 131 24.48 11.48 -14.50
C ALA A 131 24.82 12.85 -15.12
N ALA A 132 25.22 13.83 -14.31
CA ALA A 132 25.73 15.10 -14.82
C ALA A 132 27.20 15.03 -15.29
N ALA A 133 27.97 14.08 -14.77
CA ALA A 133 29.36 13.82 -15.15
C ALA A 133 29.49 12.77 -16.25
N ASP A 134 28.56 11.81 -16.30
CA ASP A 134 28.51 10.70 -17.25
C ASP A 134 27.18 10.74 -18.01
N SER A 135 27.24 11.19 -19.26
CA SER A 135 26.05 11.34 -20.10
C SER A 135 25.51 10.02 -20.66
N THR A 136 26.09 8.88 -20.30
CA THR A 136 25.53 7.57 -20.65
C THR A 136 24.33 7.22 -19.78
N ILE A 137 24.17 7.83 -18.59
CA ILE A 137 23.14 7.46 -17.62
C ILE A 137 21.83 8.19 -17.91
N THR A 138 20.85 7.48 -18.46
CA THR A 138 19.55 8.06 -18.83
C THR A 138 18.41 7.72 -17.86
N GLU A 139 18.62 6.75 -16.98
CA GLU A 139 17.60 6.24 -16.05
C GLU A 139 18.17 6.04 -14.65
N ILE A 140 17.43 6.51 -13.64
CA ILE A 140 17.72 6.32 -12.22
C ILE A 140 16.51 5.65 -11.55
N CYS A 141 16.75 4.50 -10.94
CA CYS A 141 15.76 3.68 -10.28
C CYS A 141 15.95 3.73 -8.76
N THR A 142 14.86 3.98 -8.02
CA THR A 142 14.85 4.01 -6.55
C THR A 142 13.67 3.22 -6.01
N ASP A 143 13.84 2.44 -4.94
CA ASP A 143 12.71 1.84 -4.22
C ASP A 143 12.14 2.75 -3.12
N SER A 144 12.80 3.87 -2.82
CA SER A 144 12.32 4.89 -1.89
C SER A 144 11.17 5.70 -2.49
N GLN A 145 9.95 5.40 -2.04
CA GLN A 145 8.77 6.16 -2.43
C GLN A 145 8.80 7.59 -1.85
N SER A 146 9.44 7.79 -0.69
CA SER A 146 9.65 9.09 -0.05
C SER A 146 10.54 9.98 -0.90
N ALA A 147 11.77 9.53 -1.21
CA ALA A 147 12.74 10.30 -1.98
C ALA A 147 12.18 10.66 -3.36
N TYR A 148 11.59 9.68 -4.05
CA TYR A 148 10.91 9.92 -5.33
C TYR A 148 9.87 11.06 -5.22
N ARG A 149 9.03 11.05 -4.19
CA ARG A 149 7.95 12.05 -4.04
C ARG A 149 8.47 13.43 -3.72
N TYR A 150 9.51 13.54 -2.90
CA TYR A 150 10.12 14.82 -2.56
C TYR A 150 10.78 15.44 -3.78
N PHE A 151 11.59 14.68 -4.50
CA PHE A 151 12.23 15.12 -5.74
C PHE A 151 11.19 15.52 -6.81
N ARG A 152 10.12 14.73 -6.97
CA ARG A 152 9.04 15.06 -7.91
C ARG A 152 8.29 16.34 -7.55
N GLN A 153 8.20 16.66 -6.26
CA GLN A 153 7.63 17.92 -5.78
C GLN A 153 8.62 19.10 -5.89
N GLY A 154 9.85 18.86 -6.33
CA GLY A 154 10.90 19.87 -6.40
C GLY A 154 11.37 20.32 -5.03
N ILE A 155 11.28 19.48 -3.99
CA ILE A 155 11.76 19.78 -2.64
C ILE A 155 12.78 18.74 -2.17
N ALA A 156 13.75 19.18 -1.41
CA ALA A 156 14.83 18.36 -0.89
C ALA A 156 15.23 18.81 0.51
N SER A 157 15.73 17.88 1.32
CA SER A 157 16.33 18.20 2.62
C SER A 157 17.58 19.05 2.44
N ASN A 158 18.00 19.81 3.44
CA ASN A 158 19.20 20.65 3.32
C ASN A 158 20.46 19.83 2.93
N THR A 159 20.60 18.62 3.46
CA THR A 159 21.69 17.69 3.12
C THR A 159 21.70 17.35 1.63
N VAL A 160 20.53 16.99 1.09
CA VAL A 160 20.34 16.69 -0.34
C VAL A 160 20.57 17.94 -1.19
N SER A 161 20.03 19.09 -0.79
CA SER A 161 20.18 20.35 -1.51
C SER A 161 21.63 20.80 -1.63
N ARG A 162 22.49 20.52 -0.64
CA ARG A 162 23.94 20.81 -0.73
C ARG A 162 24.60 20.06 -1.88
N ILE A 163 24.24 18.79 -2.10
CA ILE A 163 24.73 18.00 -3.23
C ILE A 163 24.21 18.60 -4.53
N LEU A 164 22.87 18.78 -4.63
CA LEU A 164 22.22 19.23 -5.86
C LEU A 164 22.66 20.63 -6.33
N ARG A 165 23.03 21.54 -5.41
CA ARG A 165 23.53 22.88 -5.76
C ARG A 165 24.89 22.84 -6.47
N ASN A 166 25.71 21.85 -6.15
CA ASN A 166 27.05 21.70 -6.73
C ASN A 166 27.05 20.93 -8.05
N ILE A 167 25.93 20.31 -8.42
CA ILE A 167 25.80 19.65 -9.72
C ILE A 167 25.80 20.73 -10.82
N PRO A 168 26.55 20.56 -11.93
CA PRO A 168 26.37 21.39 -13.12
C PRO A 168 24.97 21.19 -13.73
N SER A 169 24.67 21.82 -14.86
CA SER A 169 23.45 21.42 -15.58
C SER A 169 23.59 19.98 -16.03
N LEU A 170 22.50 19.22 -15.97
CA LEU A 170 22.48 17.90 -16.61
C LEU A 170 22.62 18.08 -18.13
N PRO A 171 23.43 17.26 -18.81
CA PRO A 171 23.64 17.37 -20.26
C PRO A 171 22.43 16.90 -21.08
N HIS A 172 21.56 16.08 -20.49
CA HIS A 172 20.32 15.59 -21.09
C HIS A 172 19.28 15.30 -20.00
N PRO A 173 18.00 15.10 -20.37
CA PRO A 173 17.00 14.63 -19.44
C PRO A 173 17.36 13.26 -18.83
N VAL A 174 17.05 13.08 -17.55
CA VAL A 174 17.24 11.82 -16.83
C VAL A 174 15.90 11.37 -16.27
N ASN A 175 15.53 10.12 -16.55
CA ASN A 175 14.32 9.51 -16.05
C ASN A 175 14.51 9.01 -14.61
N ILE A 176 13.54 9.30 -13.74
CA ILE A 176 13.48 8.81 -12.38
C ILE A 176 12.29 7.87 -12.25
N THR A 177 12.57 6.60 -11.94
CA THR A 177 11.59 5.53 -11.80
C THR A 177 11.57 5.02 -10.37
N TRP A 178 10.36 4.92 -9.81
CA TRP A 178 10.16 4.19 -8.56
C TRP A 178 9.96 2.69 -8.82
N LEU A 179 10.67 1.86 -8.07
CA LEU A 179 10.56 0.40 -8.09
C LEU A 179 9.91 -0.12 -6.81
N PRO A 180 9.16 -1.24 -6.85
CA PRO A 180 8.78 -1.92 -5.63
C PRO A 180 10.01 -2.57 -4.98
N GLY A 181 10.34 -2.17 -3.75
CA GLY A 181 11.43 -2.77 -2.99
C GLY A 181 11.14 -4.21 -2.59
N HIS A 182 12.19 -5.00 -2.35
CA HIS A 182 12.12 -6.41 -1.90
C HIS A 182 11.37 -7.36 -2.84
N GLU A 183 11.24 -7.02 -4.13
CA GLU A 183 10.63 -7.87 -5.16
C GLU A 183 11.67 -8.53 -6.08
N CYS A 184 12.88 -8.78 -5.57
CA CYS A 184 13.96 -9.48 -6.28
C CYS A 184 14.40 -8.84 -7.61
N ILE A 185 14.31 -7.51 -7.73
CA ILE A 185 14.83 -6.79 -8.90
C ILE A 185 16.38 -6.76 -8.78
N PRO A 186 17.15 -7.40 -9.69
CA PRO A 186 18.57 -7.66 -9.50
C PRO A 186 19.41 -6.43 -9.15
N GLY A 187 19.31 -5.35 -9.93
CA GLY A 187 20.04 -4.11 -9.67
C GLY A 187 19.69 -3.47 -8.32
N ASN A 188 18.41 -3.49 -7.93
CA ASN A 188 17.94 -2.95 -6.65
C ASN A 188 18.47 -3.77 -5.46
N GLU A 189 18.40 -5.10 -5.54
CA GLU A 189 18.90 -5.97 -4.47
C GLU A 189 20.42 -5.91 -4.33
N ARG A 190 21.14 -5.76 -5.46
CA ARG A 190 22.59 -5.57 -5.46
C ARG A 190 22.98 -4.29 -4.72
N VAL A 191 22.37 -3.14 -5.03
CA VAL A 191 22.68 -1.88 -4.34
C VAL A 191 22.31 -1.93 -2.86
N ASN A 192 21.16 -2.51 -2.50
CA ASN A 192 20.76 -2.69 -1.11
C ASN A 192 21.75 -3.54 -0.32
N THR A 193 22.21 -4.65 -0.89
CA THR A 193 23.26 -5.50 -0.29
C THR A 193 24.56 -4.72 -0.14
N HIS A 194 24.95 -3.98 -1.18
CA HIS A 194 26.21 -3.27 -1.20
C HIS A 194 26.28 -2.15 -0.16
N VAL A 195 25.24 -1.33 -0.07
CA VAL A 195 25.16 -0.22 0.88
C VAL A 195 25.23 -0.73 2.32
N ARG A 196 24.54 -1.84 2.63
CA ARG A 196 24.65 -2.52 3.92
C ARG A 196 26.05 -3.08 4.17
N GLY A 197 26.75 -3.55 3.14
CA GLY A 197 28.15 -3.96 3.24
C GLY A 197 29.08 -2.79 3.57
N LEU A 198 28.85 -1.62 2.96
CA LEU A 198 29.62 -0.40 3.24
C LEU A 198 29.40 0.11 4.67
N SER A 199 28.18 0.00 5.21
CA SER A 199 27.88 0.42 6.58
C SER A 199 28.49 -0.48 7.65
N ILE A 200 28.83 -1.73 7.33
CA ILE A 200 29.51 -2.65 8.27
C ILE A 200 31.01 -2.35 8.36
N ARG A 201 31.63 -1.83 7.30
CA ARG A 201 33.06 -1.48 7.26
C ARG A 201 33.45 -0.30 8.14
N THR A 202 32.50 0.43 8.72
CA THR A 202 32.75 1.51 9.67
C THR A 202 32.83 1.04 11.13
N LEU A 203 32.69 -0.27 11.38
CA LEU A 203 32.84 -0.88 12.70
C LEU A 203 34.07 -1.78 12.73
N GLU A 204 35.21 -1.23 13.16
CA GLU A 204 36.10 -1.99 14.02
C GLU A 204 35.45 -1.95 15.43
N ASP A 205 34.90 -3.09 15.84
CA ASP A 205 34.76 -3.49 17.25
C ASP A 205 33.59 -3.02 18.13
N HIS A 206 32.34 -2.88 17.65
CA HIS A 206 31.18 -2.81 18.58
C HIS A 206 29.91 -3.55 18.13
N SER A 207 29.30 -4.24 19.11
CA SER A 207 28.10 -5.09 19.06
C SER A 207 26.97 -4.53 18.17
N THR A 208 26.70 -5.25 17.07
CA THR A 208 25.65 -4.96 16.11
C THR A 208 24.26 -5.25 16.68
N LYS A 209 23.44 -4.21 16.88
CA LYS A 209 21.98 -4.39 16.93
C LYS A 209 21.45 -4.40 15.49
N PRO A 210 20.61 -5.36 15.09
CA PRO A 210 19.99 -5.35 13.77
C PRO A 210 19.07 -4.13 13.65
N VAL A 211 19.47 -3.17 12.83
CA VAL A 211 18.62 -2.05 12.45
C VAL A 211 17.60 -2.57 11.43
N THR A 212 16.39 -2.82 11.90
CA THR A 212 15.22 -3.08 11.03
C THR A 212 14.96 -1.83 10.19
N LYS A 213 14.95 -1.97 8.85
CA LYS A 213 14.48 -0.91 7.93
C LYS A 213 13.07 -0.52 8.44
N PRO A 214 12.78 0.77 8.73
CA PRO A 214 11.43 1.14 9.06
C PRO A 214 10.52 0.73 7.91
N GLU A 215 9.39 0.11 8.23
CA GLU A 215 8.37 -0.27 7.24
C GLU A 215 8.09 0.94 6.33
N GLU A 216 8.03 0.72 5.01
CA GLU A 216 7.74 1.77 4.01
C GLU A 216 6.64 2.69 4.54
N GLY A 217 7.02 3.94 4.89
CA GLY A 217 6.12 4.86 5.56
C GLY A 217 4.83 5.08 4.76
N ILE A 218 3.69 4.94 5.44
CA ILE A 218 2.37 5.16 4.85
C ILE A 218 2.16 6.68 4.70
N CYS A 219 2.71 7.26 3.63
CA CYS A 219 2.91 8.73 3.56
C CYS A 219 1.77 9.53 2.87
N THR A 220 0.86 8.90 2.13
CA THR A 220 -0.29 9.63 1.52
C THR A 220 -1.56 9.49 2.32
N TYR A 221 -2.42 10.51 2.27
CA TYR A 221 -3.78 10.45 2.80
C TYR A 221 -4.54 9.18 2.36
N HIS A 222 -4.43 8.78 1.09
CA HIS A 222 -5.06 7.56 0.59
C HIS A 222 -4.46 6.29 1.21
N GLN A 223 -3.14 6.20 1.36
CA GLN A 223 -2.48 5.08 2.04
C GLN A 223 -2.89 5.03 3.51
N ILE A 224 -2.94 6.16 4.21
CA ILE A 224 -3.32 6.26 5.63
C ILE A 224 -4.78 5.85 5.84
N THR A 225 -5.71 6.45 5.08
CA THR A 225 -7.12 6.08 5.17
C THR A 225 -7.37 4.65 4.75
N SER A 226 -6.67 4.14 3.74
CA SER A 226 -6.75 2.72 3.36
C SER A 226 -6.15 1.81 4.41
N TYR A 227 -5.10 2.22 5.12
CA TYR A 227 -4.52 1.48 6.24
C TYR A 227 -5.58 1.27 7.32
N TYR A 228 -6.15 2.36 7.84
CA TYR A 228 -7.17 2.31 8.89
C TYR A 228 -8.48 1.66 8.40
N ARG A 229 -8.95 1.95 7.19
CA ARG A 229 -10.16 1.32 6.63
C ARG A 229 -10.03 -0.19 6.56
N ASN A 230 -8.88 -0.69 6.13
CA ASN A 230 -8.67 -2.12 5.99
C ASN A 230 -8.31 -2.79 7.32
N GLY A 231 -7.68 -2.08 8.25
CA GLY A 231 -7.48 -2.57 9.62
C GLY A 231 -8.78 -2.77 10.40
N ARG A 232 -9.88 -2.11 9.97
CA ARG A 232 -11.23 -2.28 10.53
C ARG A 232 -12.08 -3.33 9.78
N ARG A 233 -11.51 -4.07 8.82
CA ARG A 233 -12.25 -5.10 8.08
C ARG A 233 -12.16 -6.43 8.81
N ASP A 234 -13.21 -6.76 9.56
CA ASP A 234 -13.29 -8.03 10.30
C ASP A 234 -13.94 -9.16 9.49
N LEU A 235 -14.61 -8.82 8.38
CA LEU A 235 -15.27 -9.77 7.49
C LEU A 235 -14.54 -9.85 6.14
N PRO A 236 -14.33 -11.05 5.60
CA PRO A 236 -13.60 -11.22 4.35
C PRO A 236 -14.35 -10.59 3.17
N ALA A 237 -13.59 -10.24 2.13
CA ALA A 237 -14.18 -9.76 0.88
C ALA A 237 -14.88 -10.90 0.11
N PRO A 238 -15.84 -10.58 -0.78
CA PRO A 238 -16.29 -11.52 -1.80
C PRO A 238 -15.10 -12.10 -2.55
N HIS A 239 -15.12 -13.40 -2.77
CA HIS A 239 -14.14 -14.09 -3.60
C HIS A 239 -14.28 -13.63 -5.05
N TYR A 240 -13.17 -13.51 -5.77
CA TYR A 240 -13.14 -12.95 -7.14
C TYR A 240 -13.89 -13.80 -8.17
N SER A 241 -14.19 -15.06 -7.85
CA SER A 241 -14.98 -15.97 -8.70
C SER A 241 -16.48 -15.71 -8.63
N LEU A 242 -16.96 -14.98 -7.61
CA LEU A 242 -18.38 -14.65 -7.49
C LEU A 242 -18.78 -13.61 -8.54
N THR A 243 -19.98 -13.77 -9.09
CA THR A 243 -20.58 -12.73 -9.94
C THR A 243 -20.83 -11.44 -9.14
N PRO A 244 -21.02 -10.28 -9.80
CA PRO A 244 -21.37 -9.04 -9.11
C PRO A 244 -22.60 -9.18 -8.20
N ASN A 245 -23.64 -9.88 -8.66
CA ASN A 245 -24.86 -10.11 -7.88
C ASN A 245 -24.58 -11.00 -6.66
N GLN A 246 -23.87 -12.12 -6.84
CA GLN A 246 -23.48 -13.00 -5.73
C GLN A 246 -22.61 -12.26 -4.71
N SER A 247 -21.71 -11.39 -5.16
CA SER A 247 -20.87 -10.55 -4.31
C SER A 247 -21.70 -9.56 -3.48
N SER A 248 -22.77 -9.01 -4.07
CA SER A 248 -23.73 -8.14 -3.38
C SER A 248 -24.48 -8.91 -2.29
N VAL A 249 -25.05 -10.07 -2.64
CA VAL A 249 -25.75 -10.96 -1.70
C VAL A 249 -24.83 -11.37 -0.56
N TRP A 250 -23.60 -11.81 -0.85
CA TRP A 250 -22.61 -12.15 0.17
C TRP A 250 -22.37 -10.99 1.15
N ARG A 251 -22.24 -9.76 0.64
CA ARG A 251 -22.06 -8.58 1.49
C ARG A 251 -23.30 -8.32 2.35
N GLN A 252 -24.49 -8.44 1.78
CA GLN A 252 -25.75 -8.25 2.51
C GLN A 252 -25.95 -9.29 3.62
N LEU A 253 -25.53 -10.54 3.39
CA LEU A 253 -25.55 -11.59 4.41
C LEU A 253 -24.60 -11.24 5.56
N GLN A 254 -23.37 -10.84 5.24
CA GLN A 254 -22.36 -10.40 6.21
C GLN A 254 -22.83 -9.19 7.05
N THR A 255 -23.51 -8.24 6.43
CA THR A 255 -24.03 -7.03 7.11
C THR A 255 -25.42 -7.21 7.71
N LYS A 256 -26.01 -8.42 7.61
CA LYS A 256 -27.37 -8.74 8.08
C LYS A 256 -28.45 -7.83 7.46
N THR A 257 -28.22 -7.37 6.24
CA THR A 257 -29.13 -6.51 5.46
C THR A 257 -29.83 -7.27 4.34
N PHE A 258 -29.56 -8.57 4.18
CA PHE A 258 -30.30 -9.41 3.26
C PHE A 258 -31.77 -9.51 3.74
N ILE A 259 -32.73 -9.28 2.84
CA ILE A 259 -34.14 -9.10 3.21
C ILE A 259 -34.78 -10.45 3.57
N PHE A 260 -34.85 -10.78 4.85
CA PHE A 260 -35.69 -11.88 5.38
C PHE A 260 -37.03 -11.36 5.90
N PRO A 261 -38.05 -12.20 6.16
CA PRO A 261 -39.38 -11.73 6.58
C PRO A 261 -39.37 -10.79 7.78
N TYR A 262 -38.49 -11.02 8.77
CA TYR A 262 -38.34 -10.10 9.90
C TYR A 262 -37.86 -8.71 9.48
N LEU A 263 -36.84 -8.63 8.62
CA LEU A 263 -36.31 -7.35 8.13
C LEU A 263 -37.31 -6.67 7.18
N ALA A 264 -38.02 -7.44 6.35
CA ALA A 264 -39.09 -6.94 5.49
C ALA A 264 -40.24 -6.34 6.30
N HIS A 265 -40.62 -6.97 7.42
CA HIS A 265 -41.62 -6.46 8.36
C HIS A 265 -41.18 -5.15 9.02
N LEU A 266 -39.89 -5.00 9.36
CA LEU A 266 -39.38 -3.74 9.91
C LEU A 266 -39.51 -2.56 8.93
N PHE A 267 -39.40 -2.81 7.62
CA PHE A 267 -39.61 -1.78 6.60
C PHE A 267 -41.09 -1.57 6.26
N TYR A 268 -41.86 -2.65 6.17
CA TYR A 268 -43.26 -2.63 5.72
C TYR A 268 -44.14 -3.55 6.59
N PRO A 269 -44.49 -3.12 7.81
CA PRO A 269 -45.16 -4.00 8.77
C PRO A 269 -46.57 -4.42 8.37
N GLY A 270 -47.26 -3.62 7.54
CA GLY A 270 -48.59 -3.94 7.00
C GLY A 270 -48.58 -4.92 5.82
N LEU A 271 -47.43 -5.14 5.18
CA LEU A 271 -47.28 -5.98 3.98
C LEU A 271 -46.59 -7.32 4.30
N HIS A 272 -45.75 -7.36 5.32
CA HIS A 272 -44.96 -8.54 5.67
C HIS A 272 -45.12 -8.94 7.13
N HIS A 273 -45.20 -10.25 7.38
CA HIS A 273 -45.25 -10.80 8.74
C HIS A 273 -43.84 -11.20 9.21
N PRO A 274 -43.44 -10.95 10.47
CA PRO A 274 -42.07 -11.21 10.93
C PRO A 274 -41.77 -12.69 11.20
N HIS A 275 -42.75 -13.57 11.05
CA HIS A 275 -42.67 -14.98 11.45
C HIS A 275 -42.15 -15.87 10.32
N CYS A 276 -41.57 -17.01 10.69
CA CYS A 276 -41.14 -18.00 9.72
C CYS A 276 -42.36 -18.79 9.22
N THR A 277 -42.58 -18.79 7.90
CA THR A 277 -43.72 -19.47 7.27
C THR A 277 -43.70 -20.99 7.42
N THR A 278 -42.56 -21.60 7.73
CA THR A 278 -42.42 -23.06 7.82
C THR A 278 -42.40 -23.61 9.24
N CYS A 279 -41.68 -22.95 10.15
CA CYS A 279 -41.56 -23.40 11.54
C CYS A 279 -42.35 -22.55 12.54
N GLY A 280 -43.00 -21.46 12.09
CA GLY A 280 -43.80 -20.58 12.94
C GLY A 280 -42.99 -19.70 13.89
N ALA A 281 -41.65 -19.76 13.87
CA ALA A 281 -40.81 -18.97 14.76
C ALA A 281 -41.12 -17.47 14.63
N PRO A 282 -41.24 -16.72 15.74
CA PRO A 282 -41.72 -15.34 15.73
C PRO A 282 -40.73 -14.35 15.10
N ARG A 283 -39.48 -14.76 14.93
CA ARG A 283 -38.41 -13.94 14.35
C ARG A 283 -37.74 -14.72 13.21
N ALA A 284 -38.17 -14.44 11.99
CA ALA A 284 -37.59 -14.96 10.76
C ALA A 284 -36.48 -14.03 10.24
N ASP A 285 -35.37 -13.97 10.95
CA ASP A 285 -34.15 -13.27 10.53
C ASP A 285 -33.19 -14.22 9.79
N LEU A 286 -32.01 -13.72 9.41
CA LEU A 286 -30.98 -14.49 8.69
C LEU A 286 -30.64 -15.79 9.42
N PHE A 287 -30.39 -15.72 10.73
CA PHE A 287 -30.02 -16.90 11.52
C PHE A 287 -31.16 -17.92 11.57
N ARG A 288 -32.41 -17.45 11.73
CA ARG A 288 -33.56 -18.35 11.71
C ARG A 288 -33.76 -18.98 10.34
N CYS A 289 -33.81 -18.18 9.28
CA CYS A 289 -34.19 -18.66 7.95
C CYS A 289 -33.11 -19.53 7.31
N LEU A 290 -31.84 -19.13 7.41
CA LEU A 290 -30.75 -19.85 6.75
C LEU A 290 -30.15 -20.95 7.59
N TRP A 291 -30.10 -20.78 8.91
CA TRP A 291 -29.23 -21.61 9.75
C TRP A 291 -29.99 -22.53 10.69
N SER A 292 -30.95 -22.00 11.47
CA SER A 292 -31.59 -22.71 12.58
C SER A 292 -33.04 -23.13 12.32
N CYS A 293 -33.55 -22.99 11.10
CA CYS A 293 -34.88 -23.49 10.76
C CYS A 293 -34.86 -25.03 10.75
N PRO A 294 -35.74 -25.72 11.49
CA PRO A 294 -35.85 -27.18 11.43
C PRO A 294 -36.52 -27.67 10.15
N LYS A 295 -37.24 -26.79 9.44
CA LYS A 295 -37.99 -27.08 8.21
C LYS A 295 -37.66 -26.03 7.13
N PRO A 296 -36.43 -25.99 6.61
CA PRO A 296 -36.09 -25.20 5.42
C PRO A 296 -36.91 -25.70 4.20
N LEU A 297 -37.10 -24.86 3.19
CA LEU A 297 -37.93 -25.16 2.03
C LEU A 297 -37.15 -25.87 0.92
N MET A 298 -36.01 -25.32 0.51
CA MET A 298 -35.29 -25.74 -0.70
C MET A 298 -33.86 -26.23 -0.42
N VAL A 299 -33.48 -26.30 0.85
CA VAL A 299 -32.11 -26.58 1.28
C VAL A 299 -32.11 -27.52 2.48
N ASP A 300 -31.03 -28.27 2.69
CA ASP A 300 -30.96 -29.19 3.82
C ASP A 300 -30.81 -28.45 5.16
N PRO A 301 -31.36 -28.96 6.27
CA PRO A 301 -31.10 -28.41 7.61
C PRO A 301 -29.61 -28.44 7.96
N ILE A 302 -29.12 -27.39 8.63
CA ILE A 302 -27.75 -27.38 9.16
C ILE A 302 -27.72 -28.27 10.42
N PRO A 303 -26.80 -29.24 10.52
CA PRO A 303 -26.65 -30.04 11.73
C PRO A 303 -26.14 -29.17 12.89
N ASN A 304 -26.73 -29.34 14.08
CA ASN A 304 -26.35 -28.63 15.31
C ASN A 304 -26.22 -27.09 15.13
N PRO A 305 -27.30 -26.40 14.70
CA PRO A 305 -27.21 -24.99 14.33
C PRO A 305 -26.96 -24.11 15.57
N SER A 306 -25.90 -23.32 15.53
CA SER A 306 -25.57 -22.34 16.57
C SER A 306 -25.25 -20.98 15.97
N PHE A 307 -25.46 -19.91 16.73
CA PHE A 307 -25.12 -18.56 16.28
C PHE A 307 -23.63 -18.44 15.92
N SER A 308 -22.76 -19.06 16.73
CA SER A 308 -21.31 -19.10 16.47
C SER A 308 -20.97 -19.77 15.14
N SER A 309 -21.60 -20.92 14.82
CA SER A 309 -21.38 -21.59 13.53
C SER A 309 -21.87 -20.78 12.33
N CYS A 310 -22.97 -20.02 12.48
CA CYS A 310 -23.47 -19.12 11.44
C CYS A 310 -22.51 -17.94 11.20
N GLU A 311 -22.03 -17.34 12.29
CA GLU A 311 -21.05 -16.24 12.26
C GLU A 311 -19.69 -16.69 11.69
N ALA A 312 -19.28 -17.93 11.96
CA ALA A 312 -18.08 -18.52 11.36
C ALA A 312 -18.25 -18.71 9.84
N ALA A 313 -19.41 -19.19 9.39
CA ALA A 313 -19.71 -19.34 7.97
C ALA A 313 -19.69 -18.00 7.22
N LEU A 314 -20.19 -16.92 7.82
CA LEU A 314 -20.13 -15.56 7.24
C LEU A 314 -18.71 -14.97 7.17
N ARG A 315 -17.75 -15.58 7.89
CA ARG A 315 -16.32 -15.25 7.86
C ARG A 315 -15.51 -16.14 6.90
N ALA A 316 -16.16 -16.99 6.12
CA ALA A 316 -15.48 -17.82 5.13
C ALA A 316 -14.85 -16.97 4.00
N SER A 317 -13.60 -17.26 3.65
CA SER A 317 -12.87 -16.59 2.56
C SER A 317 -12.82 -17.42 1.28
N GLY A 318 -13.17 -18.71 1.33
CA GLY A 318 -13.13 -19.63 0.19
C GLY A 318 -14.30 -19.43 -0.77
N SER A 319 -14.04 -19.61 -2.07
CA SER A 319 -15.06 -19.52 -3.12
C SER A 319 -16.28 -20.40 -2.84
N ASP A 320 -16.05 -21.67 -2.54
CA ASP A 320 -17.12 -22.66 -2.44
C ASP A 320 -18.02 -22.40 -1.23
N ASP A 321 -17.44 -21.99 -0.10
CA ASP A 321 -18.20 -21.64 1.10
C ASP A 321 -19.08 -20.41 0.88
N GLN A 322 -18.52 -19.36 0.26
CA GLN A 322 -19.28 -18.15 -0.03
C GLN A 322 -20.40 -18.45 -1.03
N LEU A 323 -20.10 -19.18 -2.10
CA LEU A 323 -21.08 -19.54 -3.12
C LEU A 323 -22.19 -20.43 -2.54
N ARG A 324 -21.84 -21.42 -1.71
CA ARG A 324 -22.81 -22.28 -1.03
C ARG A 324 -23.78 -21.46 -0.18
N LEU A 325 -23.27 -20.48 0.59
CA LEU A 325 -24.13 -19.68 1.46
C LEU A 325 -25.02 -18.71 0.66
N VAL A 326 -24.47 -18.10 -0.40
CA VAL A 326 -25.23 -17.23 -1.31
C VAL A 326 -26.35 -18.02 -1.97
N ASN A 327 -26.06 -19.19 -2.55
CA ASN A 327 -27.05 -20.04 -3.20
C ASN A 327 -28.12 -20.50 -2.21
N ARG A 328 -27.71 -20.91 -1.00
CA ARG A 328 -28.63 -21.28 0.07
C ARG A 328 -29.58 -20.13 0.41
N ALA A 329 -29.06 -18.90 0.50
CA ALA A 329 -29.86 -17.72 0.79
C ALA A 329 -30.86 -17.41 -0.31
N CYS A 330 -30.41 -17.36 -1.57
CA CYS A 330 -31.29 -17.12 -2.71
C CYS A 330 -32.39 -18.18 -2.81
N LEU A 331 -32.05 -19.46 -2.70
CA LEU A 331 -33.03 -20.56 -2.77
C LEU A 331 -34.10 -20.47 -1.67
N GLU A 332 -33.71 -20.24 -0.42
CA GLU A 332 -34.67 -20.09 0.69
C GLU A 332 -35.58 -18.88 0.50
N MET A 333 -35.11 -17.87 -0.21
CA MET A 333 -35.78 -16.58 -0.36
C MET A 333 -36.77 -16.57 -1.49
N SER A 334 -36.38 -17.10 -2.65
CA SER A 334 -37.28 -17.33 -3.77
C SER A 334 -38.41 -18.29 -3.35
N ALA A 335 -38.11 -19.32 -2.55
CA ALA A 335 -39.12 -20.24 -2.02
C ALA A 335 -40.14 -19.59 -1.06
N ARG A 336 -39.76 -18.46 -0.43
CA ARG A 336 -40.63 -17.69 0.47
C ARG A 336 -41.44 -16.62 -0.24
N GLY A 337 -41.29 -16.48 -1.58
CA GLY A 337 -42.01 -15.49 -2.37
C GLY A 337 -41.63 -14.04 -2.06
N LEU A 338 -40.44 -13.83 -1.48
CA LEU A 338 -39.88 -12.50 -1.27
C LEU A 338 -39.06 -12.12 -2.51
N PRO A 339 -39.03 -10.82 -2.90
CA PRO A 339 -38.38 -10.39 -4.13
C PRO A 339 -36.88 -10.74 -4.12
N ASP A 340 -36.39 -11.25 -5.26
CA ASP A 340 -34.97 -11.39 -5.51
C ASP A 340 -34.35 -9.97 -5.59
N VAL A 341 -33.33 -9.69 -4.79
CA VAL A 341 -32.62 -8.40 -4.75
C VAL A 341 -31.45 -8.39 -5.72
#